data_AF-A0AAW5K9C0-F1
#
_entry.id   AF-A0AAW5K9C0-F1
#
_cell.length_a   1.000
_cell.length_b   1.000
_cell.length_c   1.000
_cell.angle_alpha   90.00
_cell.angle_beta   90.00
_cell.angle_gamma   90.00
#
_symmetry.space_group_name_H-M   'P 1'
#
loop_
_entity.id
_entity.type
_entity.pdbx_description
1 polymer ?
#
loop_
_entity_poly.entity_id
_entity_poly.type
_entity_poly.pdbx_seq_one_letter_code
_entity_poly.pdbx_strand_id
1 'polypeptide(L)'
;MNKLATRAKAQLQKKTGKKGFTLVEVIVVLVILAILAALLIPSMVKWIDKAHEKEAIVEARTIVMAAQTIASEAYEKNPTASALTGAQESEVLALADIDGSFPAGSSITIDAGKVTGLTYVTKNGAYQVVYSSTGDTYTVTKLG
;
A
#
# COMPACT_ATOMS: atom_id res chain seq x y z
N MET A 1 -5.52 -15.66 -75.33
CA MET A 1 -5.21 -16.47 -74.14
C MET A 1 -6.06 -15.99 -72.95
N ASN A 2 -6.59 -16.94 -72.18
CA ASN A 2 -7.86 -16.90 -71.42
C ASN A 2 -8.06 -15.76 -70.39
N LYS A 3 -8.86 -14.74 -70.74
CA LYS A 3 -9.47 -13.81 -69.76
C LYS A 3 -10.54 -14.50 -68.88
N LEU A 4 -11.05 -15.66 -69.31
CA LEU A 4 -11.98 -16.51 -68.55
C LEU A 4 -11.32 -17.18 -67.33
N ALA A 5 -10.06 -17.61 -67.46
CA ALA A 5 -9.32 -18.25 -66.37
C ALA A 5 -8.91 -17.25 -65.28
N THR A 6 -8.59 -16.00 -65.66
CA THR A 6 -8.22 -14.93 -64.72
C THR A 6 -9.42 -14.47 -63.86
N ARG A 7 -10.62 -14.44 -64.44
CA ARG A 7 -11.86 -14.07 -63.73
C ARG A 7 -12.33 -15.15 -62.76
N ALA A 8 -12.11 -16.43 -63.07
CA ALA A 8 -12.40 -17.54 -62.16
C ALA A 8 -11.50 -17.53 -60.91
N LYS A 9 -10.20 -17.22 -61.06
CA LYS A 9 -9.27 -17.11 -59.92
C LYS A 9 -9.58 -15.90 -59.01
N ALA A 10 -10.02 -14.77 -59.57
CA ALA A 10 -10.38 -13.58 -58.79
C ALA A 10 -11.68 -13.75 -57.96
N GLN A 11 -12.62 -14.56 -58.43
CA GLN A 11 -13.86 -14.90 -57.69
C GLN A 11 -13.61 -15.92 -56.56
N LEU A 12 -12.64 -16.83 -56.74
CA LEU A 12 -12.25 -17.82 -55.72
C LEU A 12 -11.42 -17.23 -54.56
N GLN A 13 -10.69 -16.12 -54.79
CA GLN A 13 -9.89 -15.47 -53.74
C GLN A 13 -10.70 -14.55 -52.80
N LYS A 14 -11.97 -14.24 -53.11
CA LYS A 14 -12.80 -13.31 -52.32
C LYS A 14 -13.63 -13.98 -51.21
N LYS A 15 -13.31 -15.22 -50.83
CA LYS A 15 -13.93 -15.93 -49.70
C LYS A 15 -12.91 -16.35 -48.63
N THR A 16 -11.94 -15.50 -48.33
CA THR A 16 -11.21 -15.63 -47.06
C THR A 16 -12.16 -15.23 -45.94
N GLY A 17 -12.69 -16.26 -45.26
CA GLY A 17 -13.81 -16.18 -44.34
C GLY A 17 -13.60 -15.19 -43.21
N LYS A 18 -14.50 -14.21 -43.12
CA LYS A 18 -14.74 -13.48 -41.89
C LYS A 18 -15.43 -14.44 -40.92
N LYS A 19 -14.65 -15.25 -40.21
CA LYS A 19 -15.12 -15.96 -39.01
C LYS A 19 -15.24 -14.92 -37.90
N GLY A 20 -16.34 -14.18 -37.89
CA GLY A 20 -16.69 -13.33 -36.76
C GLY A 20 -17.03 -14.21 -35.56
N PHE A 21 -16.67 -13.75 -34.35
CA PHE A 21 -17.19 -14.34 -33.12
C PHE A 21 -18.72 -14.30 -33.15
N THR A 22 -19.37 -15.40 -32.80
CA THR A 22 -20.82 -15.39 -32.67
C THR A 22 -21.20 -14.56 -31.43
N LEU A 23 -22.32 -13.86 -31.48
CA LEU A 23 -22.82 -13.06 -30.35
C LEU A 23 -23.05 -13.96 -29.11
N VAL A 24 -23.37 -15.23 -29.36
CA VAL A 24 -23.52 -16.29 -28.36
C VAL A 24 -22.19 -16.67 -27.70
N GLU A 25 -21.10 -16.82 -28.45
CA GLU A 25 -19.77 -17.07 -27.85
C GLU A 25 -19.33 -15.91 -26.97
N VAL A 26 -19.62 -14.66 -27.36
CA VAL A 26 -19.24 -13.49 -26.56
C VAL A 26 -20.06 -13.41 -25.26
N ILE A 27 -21.37 -13.64 -25.30
CA ILE A 27 -22.21 -13.54 -24.09
C ILE A 27 -21.89 -14.64 -23.08
N VAL A 28 -21.59 -15.87 -23.53
CA VAL A 28 -21.20 -16.97 -22.64
C VAL A 28 -19.90 -16.63 -21.90
N VAL A 29 -18.92 -16.05 -22.60
CA VAL A 29 -17.66 -15.63 -21.97
C VAL A 29 -17.89 -14.51 -20.95
N LEU A 30 -18.69 -13.49 -21.30
CA LEU A 30 -19.01 -12.39 -20.37
C LEU A 30 -19.74 -12.89 -19.11
N VAL A 31 -20.64 -13.87 -19.25
CA VAL A 31 -21.33 -14.47 -18.10
C VAL A 31 -20.35 -15.20 -17.19
N ILE A 32 -19.43 -16.00 -17.73
CA ILE A 32 -18.43 -16.70 -16.92
C ILE A 32 -17.49 -15.69 -16.24
N LEU A 33 -17.03 -14.66 -16.94
CA LEU A 33 -16.20 -13.60 -16.37
C LEU A 33 -16.93 -12.85 -15.23
N ALA A 34 -18.23 -12.60 -15.37
CA ALA A 34 -19.03 -11.96 -14.34
C ALA A 34 -19.12 -12.81 -13.06
N ILE A 35 -19.34 -14.12 -13.20
CA ILE A 35 -19.40 -15.05 -12.05
C ILE A 35 -18.04 -15.14 -11.35
N LEU A 36 -16.95 -15.27 -12.11
CA LEU A 36 -15.60 -15.31 -11.55
C LEU A 36 -15.23 -14.01 -10.83
N ALA A 37 -15.53 -12.86 -11.45
CA ALA A 37 -15.28 -11.56 -10.85
C ALA A 37 -16.04 -11.39 -9.53
N ALA A 38 -17.32 -11.80 -9.46
CA ALA A 38 -18.13 -11.70 -8.25
C ALA A 38 -17.54 -12.47 -7.06
N LEU A 39 -16.90 -13.61 -7.30
CA LEU A 39 -16.24 -14.40 -6.25
C LEU A 39 -14.84 -13.86 -5.88
N LEU A 40 -14.10 -13.33 -6.85
CA LEU A 40 -12.69 -12.93 -6.67
C LEU A 40 -12.52 -11.52 -6.08
N ILE A 41 -13.34 -10.55 -6.49
CA ILE A 41 -13.26 -9.15 -6.04
C ILE A 41 -13.23 -9.01 -4.51
N PRO A 42 -14.14 -9.63 -3.72
CA PRO A 42 -14.16 -9.42 -2.27
C PRO A 42 -12.88 -9.93 -1.59
N SER A 43 -12.32 -11.04 -2.06
CA SER A 43 -11.04 -11.53 -1.55
C SER A 43 -9.92 -10.55 -1.89
N MET A 44 -9.85 -10.07 -3.13
CA MET A 44 -8.78 -9.17 -3.56
C MET A 44 -8.75 -7.86 -2.76
N VAL A 45 -9.91 -7.24 -2.54
CA VAL A 45 -10.02 -5.97 -1.78
C VAL A 45 -9.49 -6.13 -0.35
N LYS A 46 -9.79 -7.25 0.32
CA LYS A 46 -9.29 -7.52 1.67
C LYS A 46 -7.75 -7.66 1.72
N TRP A 47 -7.13 -8.13 0.66
CA TRP A 47 -5.67 -8.28 0.60
C TRP A 47 -4.98 -6.95 0.35
N ILE A 48 -5.61 -6.06 -0.41
CA ILE A 48 -5.14 -4.68 -0.62
C ILE A 48 -5.13 -3.93 0.71
N ASP A 49 -6.21 -3.99 1.50
CA ASP A 49 -6.26 -3.38 2.83
C ASP A 49 -5.13 -3.92 3.73
N LYS A 50 -4.94 -5.24 3.76
CA LYS A 50 -3.83 -5.86 4.53
C LYS A 50 -2.44 -5.42 4.04
N ALA A 51 -2.26 -5.23 2.73
CA ALA A 51 -1.00 -4.77 2.18
C ALA A 51 -0.68 -3.35 2.68
N HIS A 52 -1.66 -2.45 2.67
CA HIS A 52 -1.51 -1.10 3.21
C HIS A 52 -1.30 -1.07 4.73
N GLU A 53 -1.98 -1.95 5.49
CA GLU A 53 -1.69 -2.11 6.93
C GLU A 53 -0.23 -2.53 7.16
N LYS A 54 0.30 -3.43 6.32
CA LYS A 54 1.70 -3.89 6.42
C LYS A 54 2.69 -2.80 6.02
N GLU A 55 2.39 -2.05 4.98
CA GLU A 55 3.16 -0.88 4.56
C GLU A 55 3.28 0.14 5.70
N ALA A 56 2.15 0.49 6.34
CA ALA A 56 2.13 1.39 7.48
C ALA A 56 2.96 0.88 8.67
N ILE A 57 2.97 -0.43 8.93
CA ILE A 57 3.82 -1.03 9.98
C ILE A 57 5.30 -0.91 9.62
N VAL A 58 5.67 -1.10 8.35
CA VAL A 58 7.06 -0.96 7.89
C VAL A 58 7.52 0.49 8.04
N GLU A 59 6.70 1.45 7.62
CA GLU A 59 6.98 2.87 7.83
C GLU A 59 7.19 3.19 9.33
N ALA A 60 6.27 2.73 10.18
CA ALA A 60 6.37 2.93 11.62
C ALA A 60 7.66 2.32 12.21
N ARG A 61 8.11 1.17 11.73
CA ARG A 61 9.39 0.56 12.16
C ARG A 61 10.59 1.42 11.79
N THR A 62 10.63 1.94 10.57
CA THR A 62 11.67 2.87 10.14
C THR A 62 11.69 4.12 11.02
N ILE A 63 10.51 4.63 11.36
CA ILE A 63 10.34 5.78 12.27
C ILE A 63 10.81 5.44 13.69
N VAL A 64 10.49 4.26 14.24
CA VAL A 64 11.01 3.82 15.54
C VAL A 64 12.54 3.79 15.53
N MET A 65 13.16 3.31 14.45
CA MET A 65 14.63 3.28 14.34
C MET A 65 15.25 4.69 14.28
N ALA A 66 14.65 5.60 13.52
CA ALA A 66 15.06 7.00 13.48
C ALA A 66 14.87 7.67 14.85
N ALA A 67 13.71 7.44 15.48
CA ALA A 67 13.40 7.91 16.83
C ALA A 67 14.38 7.37 17.87
N GLN A 68 14.81 6.11 17.75
CA GLN A 68 15.79 5.51 18.65
C GLN A 68 17.15 6.20 18.54
N THR A 69 17.54 6.65 17.35
CA THR A 69 18.77 7.42 17.14
C THR A 69 18.70 8.74 17.90
N ILE A 70 17.64 9.51 17.67
CA ILE A 70 17.42 10.80 18.34
C ILE A 70 17.21 10.65 19.85
N ALA A 71 16.53 9.60 20.30
CA ALA A 71 16.33 9.29 21.71
C ALA A 71 17.65 9.03 22.45
N SER A 72 18.61 8.36 21.79
CA SER A 72 19.93 8.11 22.35
C SER A 72 20.69 9.42 22.54
N GLU A 73 20.68 10.30 21.54
CA GLU A 73 21.29 11.64 21.63
C GLU A 73 20.60 12.53 22.66
N ALA A 74 19.28 12.44 22.78
CA ALA A 74 18.50 13.18 23.77
C ALA A 74 18.88 12.77 25.19
N TYR A 75 19.11 11.48 25.41
CA TYR A 75 19.49 10.94 26.71
C TYR A 75 20.88 11.40 27.16
N GLU A 76 21.84 11.49 26.23
CA GLU A 76 23.18 12.03 26.54
C GLU A 76 23.11 13.48 27.05
N LYS A 77 22.21 14.29 26.47
CA LYS A 77 22.02 15.70 26.85
C LYS A 77 21.15 15.85 28.10
N ASN A 78 20.12 15.02 28.23
CA ASN A 78 19.18 15.03 29.34
C ASN A 78 18.76 13.60 29.74
N PRO A 79 19.45 12.99 30.72
CA PRO A 79 19.16 11.64 31.17
C PRO A 79 17.78 11.45 31.81
N THR A 80 17.08 12.54 32.13
CA THR A 80 15.74 12.52 32.75
C THR A 80 14.61 12.75 31.75
N ALA A 81 14.93 12.92 30.47
CA ALA A 81 13.91 13.08 29.43
C ALA A 81 13.03 11.83 29.31
N SER A 82 11.72 12.03 29.30
CA SER A 82 10.70 10.97 29.18
C SER A 82 9.93 11.01 27.85
N ALA A 83 10.16 12.04 27.02
CA ALA A 83 9.62 12.16 25.69
C ALA A 83 10.54 13.00 24.79
N LEU A 84 10.43 12.81 23.48
CA LEU A 84 11.01 13.72 22.50
C LEU A 84 10.16 14.99 22.38
N THR A 85 10.83 16.10 22.09
CA THR A 85 10.17 17.39 21.82
C THR A 85 9.68 17.47 20.37
N GLY A 86 8.73 18.36 20.07
CA GLY A 86 8.23 18.51 18.69
C GLY A 86 9.30 18.87 17.64
N ALA A 87 10.39 19.52 18.04
CA ALA A 87 11.54 19.75 17.17
C ALA A 87 12.26 18.44 16.81
N GLN A 88 12.47 17.57 17.80
CA GLN A 88 13.07 16.26 17.61
C GLN A 88 12.16 15.32 16.84
N GLU A 89 10.85 15.39 17.03
CA GLU A 89 9.88 14.62 16.24
C GLU A 89 9.94 15.00 14.75
N SER A 90 10.10 16.28 14.44
CA SER A 90 10.29 16.74 13.06
C SER A 90 11.58 16.20 12.44
N GLU A 91 12.66 16.14 13.24
CA GLU A 91 13.93 15.55 12.84
C GLU A 91 13.84 14.04 12.61
N VAL A 92 13.06 13.33 13.43
CA VAL A 92 12.80 11.89 13.26
C VAL A 92 12.15 11.59 11.90
N LEU A 93 11.15 12.39 11.48
CA LEU A 93 10.51 12.21 10.16
C LEU A 93 11.48 12.50 9.02
N ALA A 94 12.32 13.53 9.17
CA ALA A 94 13.34 13.86 8.18
C ALA A 94 14.41 12.76 8.06
N LEU A 95 14.82 12.15 9.18
CA LEU A 95 15.76 11.03 9.18
C LEU A 95 15.16 9.74 8.62
N ALA A 96 13.86 9.52 8.86
CA ALA A 96 13.16 8.34 8.37
C ALA A 96 12.83 8.42 6.87
N ASP A 97 12.87 9.62 6.27
CA ASP A 97 12.48 9.91 4.87
C ASP A 97 11.07 9.39 4.55
N ILE A 98 10.11 9.65 5.45
CA ILE A 98 8.72 9.20 5.34
C ILE A 98 7.78 10.41 5.51
N ASP A 99 6.87 10.57 4.55
CA ASP A 99 5.94 11.71 4.42
C ASP A 99 4.70 11.65 5.36
N GLY A 100 4.78 10.95 6.47
CA GLY A 100 3.67 10.88 7.45
C GLY A 100 3.79 11.90 8.58
N SER A 101 3.01 11.71 9.63
CA SER A 101 2.96 12.68 10.73
C SER A 101 2.71 12.03 12.09
N PHE A 102 3.08 12.74 13.15
CA PHE A 102 2.65 12.44 14.51
C PHE A 102 1.34 13.19 14.80
N PRO A 103 0.28 12.53 15.30
CA PRO A 103 -0.98 13.19 15.63
C PRO A 103 -0.79 14.25 16.72
N ALA A 104 -1.58 15.33 16.64
CA ALA A 104 -1.53 16.41 17.62
C ALA A 104 -1.79 15.89 19.04
N GLY A 105 -0.94 16.27 19.99
CA GLY A 105 -1.03 15.84 21.39
C GLY A 105 -0.47 14.43 21.66
N SER A 106 0.00 13.72 20.63
CA SER A 106 0.86 12.55 20.83
C SER A 106 2.31 12.99 21.05
N SER A 107 3.10 12.13 21.67
CA SER A 107 4.55 12.31 21.78
C SER A 107 5.27 10.98 21.60
N ILE A 108 6.52 11.02 21.15
CA ILE A 108 7.40 9.85 21.20
C ILE A 108 7.91 9.71 22.63
N THR A 109 7.45 8.68 23.35
CA THR A 109 7.87 8.44 24.73
C THR A 109 9.19 7.68 24.76
N ILE A 110 10.06 8.04 25.70
CA ILE A 110 11.37 7.43 25.88
C ILE A 110 11.61 7.07 27.35
N ASP A 111 12.40 6.03 27.60
CA ASP A 111 12.91 5.66 28.92
C ASP A 111 14.39 5.30 28.80
N ALA A 112 15.24 5.98 29.56
CA ALA A 112 16.69 5.82 29.52
C ALA A 112 17.28 5.78 28.07
N GLY A 113 16.81 6.68 27.20
CA GLY A 113 17.25 6.78 25.80
C GLY A 113 16.68 5.73 24.85
N LYS A 114 15.74 4.88 25.31
CA LYS A 114 15.04 3.91 24.47
C LYS A 114 13.63 4.39 24.16
N VAL A 115 13.19 4.24 22.91
CA VAL A 115 11.81 4.54 22.52
C VAL A 115 10.88 3.53 23.18
N THR A 116 9.94 4.01 23.98
CA THR A 116 8.95 3.17 24.68
C THR A 116 7.60 3.15 24.00
N GLY A 117 7.28 4.18 23.22
CA GLY A 117 6.02 4.29 22.50
C GLY A 117 6.03 5.44 21.50
N LEU A 118 5.29 5.28 20.41
CA LEU A 118 5.01 6.36 19.45
C LEU A 118 3.70 6.11 18.73
N THR A 119 3.08 7.18 18.24
CA THR A 119 1.89 7.10 17.39
C THR A 119 2.17 7.78 16.06
N TYR A 120 2.09 7.03 14.97
CA TYR A 120 2.36 7.50 13.62
C TYR A 120 1.08 7.48 12.78
N VAL A 121 0.90 8.45 11.90
CA VAL A 121 -0.18 8.48 10.90
C VAL A 121 0.44 8.56 9.51
N THR A 122 0.03 7.65 8.64
CA THR A 122 0.42 7.62 7.22
C THR A 122 0.11 8.93 6.49
N LYS A 123 0.87 9.28 5.46
CA LYS A 123 0.71 10.51 4.66
C LYS A 123 -0.74 10.84 4.28
N ASN A 124 -1.49 9.83 3.86
CA ASN A 124 -2.86 9.98 3.38
C ASN A 124 -3.90 10.04 4.51
N GLY A 125 -3.46 9.93 5.77
CA GLY A 125 -4.35 9.88 6.94
C GLY A 125 -5.20 8.61 7.04
N ALA A 126 -4.93 7.58 6.23
CA ALA A 126 -5.77 6.38 6.13
C ALA A 126 -5.51 5.37 7.25
N TYR A 127 -4.29 5.35 7.80
CA TYR A 127 -3.90 4.44 8.88
C TYR A 127 -3.12 5.18 9.97
N GLN A 128 -3.42 4.82 11.22
CA GLN A 128 -2.64 5.15 12.40
C GLN A 128 -1.96 3.89 12.92
N VAL A 129 -0.68 3.99 13.27
CA VAL A 129 0.10 2.90 13.87
C VAL A 129 0.60 3.35 15.23
N VAL A 130 0.26 2.57 16.26
CA VAL A 130 0.75 2.77 17.63
C VAL A 130 1.80 1.70 17.91
N TYR A 131 3.02 2.14 18.20
CA TYR A 131 4.08 1.29 18.71
C TYR A 131 4.07 1.31 20.24
N SER A 132 4.26 0.14 20.84
CA SER A 132 4.50 -0.02 22.28
C SER A 132 5.65 -1.00 22.50
N SER A 133 6.69 -0.53 23.18
CA SER A 133 7.78 -1.38 23.68
C SER A 133 7.30 -2.43 24.67
N THR A 134 6.20 -2.15 25.40
CA THR A 134 5.51 -3.16 26.21
C THR A 134 4.88 -4.18 25.27
N GLY A 135 5.52 -5.35 25.18
CA GLY A 135 5.11 -6.45 24.29
C GLY A 135 5.62 -6.34 22.85
N ASP A 136 6.43 -5.32 22.52
CA ASP A 136 6.97 -5.05 21.18
C ASP A 136 5.91 -5.13 20.06
N THR A 137 4.84 -4.36 20.24
CA THR A 137 3.64 -4.44 19.39
C THR A 137 3.48 -3.21 18.50
N TYR A 138 2.96 -3.45 17.29
CA TYR A 138 2.49 -2.43 16.35
C TYR A 138 1.00 -2.63 16.13
N THR A 139 0.19 -1.72 16.66
CA THR A 139 -1.27 -1.77 16.53
C THR A 139 -1.70 -0.81 15.44
N VAL A 140 -2.33 -1.33 14.38
CA VAL A 140 -2.81 -0.52 13.25
C VAL A 140 -4.30 -0.26 13.41
N THR A 141 -4.70 1.00 13.25
CA THR A 141 -6.09 1.45 13.22
C THR A 141 -6.36 2.13 11.89
N LYS A 142 -7.35 1.66 11.14
CA LYS A 142 -7.83 2.33 9.93
C LYS A 142 -8.60 3.59 10.33
N LEU A 143 -8.20 4.72 9.78
CA LEU A 143 -8.89 5.99 9.90
C LEU A 143 -9.79 6.16 8.67
N GLY A 144 -11.01 6.63 8.91
CA GLY A 144 -12.13 6.56 7.96
C GLY A 144 -11.95 7.36 6.68
#